data_AF-A0A816BRF0-F1
#
_entry.id   AF-A0A816BRF0-F1
#
_cell.length_a   1.000
_cell.length_b   1.000
_cell.length_c   1.000
_cell.angle_alpha   90.00
_cell.angle_beta   90.00
_cell.angle_gamma   90.00
#
_symmetry.space_group_name_H-M   'P 1'
#
loop_
_entity.id
_entity.type
_entity.pdbx_description
1 polymer ?
#
loop_
_entity_poly.entity_id
_entity_poly.type
_entity_poly.pdbx_seq_one_letter_code
_entity_poly.pdbx_strand_id
1 'polypeptide(L)'
;MTLLNTNATDTNHKTQVETGVSHSRRIVDSTVETSKPAFNNESSTHDEPIIGYAQEPLLPLINACEPLSHIIHNIEHYAHTALSRTPQLPPNGLTIDESAAIRLYTMEWQQPHQSLYTMLNYTLKNQDRQHLRPYF
;
A
#
# COMPACT_ATOMS: atom_id res chain seq x y z
N MET A 1 20.25 -64.74 -20.18
CA MET A 1 21.33 -65.15 -19.27
C MET A 1 21.88 -63.90 -18.61
N THR A 2 21.82 -63.89 -17.28
CA THR A 2 22.50 -62.99 -16.31
C THR A 2 22.02 -61.53 -16.18
N LEU A 3 21.29 -61.32 -15.07
CA LEU A 3 21.03 -60.07 -14.37
C LEU A 3 22.31 -59.53 -13.72
N LEU A 4 22.45 -58.21 -13.59
CA LEU A 4 22.97 -57.58 -12.38
C LEU A 4 22.29 -56.23 -12.14
N ASN A 5 21.83 -56.09 -10.90
CA ASN A 5 21.05 -55.04 -10.28
C ASN A 5 21.98 -54.01 -9.58
N THR A 6 21.38 -52.99 -8.94
CA THR A 6 21.87 -52.07 -7.88
C THR A 6 22.45 -50.73 -8.37
N ASN A 7 22.14 -49.53 -7.83
CA ASN A 7 21.28 -49.01 -6.75
C ASN A 7 20.94 -47.54 -7.13
N ALA A 8 19.69 -47.07 -7.02
CA ALA A 8 19.15 -46.29 -5.88
C ALA A 8 20.07 -45.17 -5.34
N THR A 9 19.72 -43.92 -5.64
CA THR A 9 19.53 -42.86 -4.63
C THR A 9 18.61 -41.79 -5.21
N ASP A 10 17.42 -41.75 -4.62
CA ASP A 10 16.43 -40.70 -4.64
C ASP A 10 16.94 -39.56 -3.73
N THR A 11 17.09 -38.35 -4.27
CA THR A 11 17.23 -37.12 -3.48
C THR A 11 16.45 -35.99 -4.12
N ASN A 12 15.14 -36.10 -3.92
CA ASN A 12 14.22 -35.03 -3.58
C ASN A 12 14.90 -33.77 -2.96
N HIS A 13 15.18 -32.75 -3.76
CA HIS A 13 15.36 -31.39 -3.26
C HIS A 13 14.07 -30.61 -3.43
N LYS A 14 13.21 -30.76 -2.41
CA LYS A 14 12.13 -29.86 -2.04
C LYS A 14 12.72 -28.47 -1.78
N THR A 15 12.73 -27.60 -2.79
CA THR A 15 12.98 -26.17 -2.58
C THR A 15 11.84 -25.65 -1.71
N GLN A 16 12.14 -25.40 -0.45
CA GLN A 16 11.26 -24.75 0.50
C GLN A 16 10.86 -23.40 -0.08
N VAL A 17 9.58 -23.27 -0.38
CA VAL A 17 8.90 -21.99 -0.50
C VAL A 17 8.91 -21.41 0.91
N GLU A 18 9.92 -20.61 1.23
CA GLU A 18 9.89 -19.75 2.41
C GLU A 18 8.84 -18.68 2.17
N THR A 19 7.61 -18.97 2.59
CA THR A 19 6.56 -17.96 2.77
C THR A 19 6.95 -17.08 3.96
N GLY A 20 7.92 -16.21 3.76
CA GLY A 20 8.15 -15.07 4.62
C GLY A 20 7.00 -14.10 4.44
N VAL A 21 5.91 -14.30 5.18
CA VAL A 21 4.88 -13.28 5.34
C VAL A 21 5.56 -12.12 6.07
N SER A 22 6.05 -11.16 5.29
CA SER A 22 6.53 -9.88 5.82
C SER A 22 5.34 -9.23 6.50
N HIS A 23 5.33 -9.26 7.83
CA HIS A 23 4.27 -8.70 8.64
C HIS A 23 4.40 -7.18 8.55
N SER A 24 3.69 -6.56 7.59
CA SER A 24 3.61 -5.10 7.47
C SER A 24 2.99 -4.54 8.76
N ARG A 25 3.84 -4.09 9.68
CA ARG A 25 3.40 -3.39 10.89
C ARG A 25 2.96 -1.99 10.51
N ARG A 26 1.66 -1.71 10.60
CA ARG A 26 1.14 -0.33 10.53
C ARG A 26 1.63 0.44 11.75
N ILE A 27 2.02 1.71 11.56
CA ILE A 27 2.55 2.59 12.64
C ILE A 27 1.42 3.13 13.55
N VAL A 28 0.20 2.56 13.49
CA VAL A 28 -0.97 3.09 14.24
C VAL A 28 -1.09 2.48 15.65
N ASP A 29 -0.22 1.54 16.04
CA ASP A 29 -0.13 1.04 17.42
C ASP A 29 0.55 2.07 18.34
N SER A 30 -0.08 3.24 18.53
CA SER A 30 0.28 4.18 19.58
C SER A 30 -0.88 4.30 20.57
N THR A 31 -0.59 3.87 21.80
CA THR A 31 -1.43 3.88 23.00
C THR A 31 -2.15 5.20 23.22
N VAL A 32 -3.49 5.18 23.15
CA VAL A 32 -4.33 6.31 23.58
C VAL A 32 -4.44 6.28 25.10
N GLU A 33 -3.53 6.94 25.81
CA GLU A 33 -3.76 7.33 27.19
C GLU A 33 -4.71 8.53 27.22
N THR A 34 -5.85 8.35 27.88
CA THR A 34 -6.92 9.34 27.99
C THR A 34 -6.59 10.32 29.11
N SER A 35 -6.11 11.51 28.76
CA SER A 35 -6.10 12.67 29.66
C SER A 35 -6.73 13.87 28.94
N LYS A 36 -7.96 14.19 29.34
CA LYS A 36 -8.67 15.41 28.90
C LYS A 36 -7.97 16.65 29.47
N PRO A 37 -7.82 17.71 28.67
CA PRO A 37 -8.09 19.05 29.16
C PRO A 37 -9.16 19.74 28.31
N ALA A 38 -10.04 20.48 29.00
CA ALA A 38 -11.02 21.36 28.40
C ALA A 38 -10.35 22.65 27.93
N PHE A 39 -10.35 22.95 26.63
CA PHE A 39 -10.10 24.30 26.10
C PHE A 39 -10.87 24.54 24.79
N ASN A 40 -11.86 25.43 24.90
CA ASN A 40 -12.40 26.43 23.96
C ASN A 40 -12.54 26.12 22.46
N ASN A 41 -13.80 26.23 22.02
CA ASN A 41 -14.33 26.21 20.65
C ASN A 41 -13.58 27.11 19.66
N GLU A 42 -12.70 26.51 18.87
CA GLU A 42 -12.72 26.52 17.40
C GLU A 42 -12.05 25.22 16.95
N SER A 43 -12.78 24.10 17.06
CA SER A 43 -12.28 22.81 16.60
C SER A 43 -12.35 22.75 15.08
N SER A 44 -11.28 23.18 14.42
CA SER A 44 -10.96 22.70 13.09
C SER A 44 -10.71 21.20 13.21
N THR A 45 -11.77 20.40 13.03
CA THR A 45 -11.86 18.91 13.06
C THR A 45 -10.99 18.20 12.01
N HIS A 46 -9.97 18.90 11.51
CA HIS A 46 -9.19 18.52 10.35
C HIS A 46 -8.08 17.51 10.68
N ASP A 47 -7.55 17.58 11.90
CA ASP A 47 -6.38 16.83 12.31
C ASP A 47 -6.69 15.53 13.05
N GLU A 48 -7.98 15.14 13.15
CA GLU A 48 -8.33 13.86 13.75
C GLU A 48 -7.84 12.71 12.84
N PRO A 49 -7.11 11.73 13.41
CA PRO A 49 -6.62 10.59 12.66
C PRO A 49 -7.79 9.80 12.08
N ILE A 50 -7.63 9.27 10.86
CA ILE A 50 -8.70 8.50 10.24
C ILE A 50 -8.63 7.05 10.70
N ILE A 51 -9.32 6.76 11.80
CA ILE A 51 -9.25 5.49 12.53
C ILE A 51 -9.81 4.31 11.72
N GLY A 52 -10.78 4.57 10.84
CA GLY A 52 -11.47 3.54 10.05
C GLY A 52 -10.55 2.72 9.13
N TYR A 53 -9.39 3.26 8.73
CA TYR A 53 -8.50 2.58 7.77
C TYR A 53 -7.47 1.67 8.42
N ALA A 54 -7.30 1.72 9.75
CA ALA A 54 -6.31 0.91 10.44
C ALA A 54 -6.60 -0.59 10.33
N GLN A 55 -7.84 -0.98 10.03
CA GLN A 55 -8.28 -2.37 9.91
C GLN A 55 -8.52 -2.84 8.46
N GLU A 56 -8.47 -1.94 7.47
CA GLU A 56 -8.65 -2.34 6.07
C GLU A 56 -7.49 -3.23 5.60
N PRO A 57 -7.69 -4.24 4.76
CA PRO A 57 -6.60 -5.09 4.28
C PRO A 57 -5.62 -4.28 3.43
N LEU A 58 -4.33 -4.65 3.47
CA LEU A 58 -3.37 -4.15 2.49
C LEU A 58 -3.59 -4.91 1.18
N LEU A 59 -3.83 -4.15 0.10
CA LEU A 59 -4.03 -4.69 -1.23
C LEU A 59 -2.78 -4.45 -2.10
N PRO A 60 -2.52 -5.31 -3.11
CA PRO A 60 -1.58 -4.97 -4.18
C PRO A 60 -1.91 -3.61 -4.78
N LEU A 61 -0.90 -2.84 -5.20
CA LEU A 61 -1.09 -1.45 -5.63
C LEU A 61 -2.09 -1.32 -6.78
N ILE A 62 -2.06 -2.25 -7.73
CA ILE A 62 -2.98 -2.26 -8.88
C ILE A 62 -4.42 -2.41 -8.41
N ASN A 63 -4.69 -3.34 -7.49
CA ASN A 63 -6.05 -3.57 -6.98
C ASN A 63 -6.56 -2.35 -6.20
N ALA A 64 -5.69 -1.68 -5.44
CA ALA A 64 -6.04 -0.44 -4.74
C ALA A 64 -6.34 0.73 -5.71
N CYS A 65 -5.78 0.70 -6.93
CA CYS A 65 -6.02 1.74 -7.94
C CYS A 65 -7.28 1.50 -8.80
N GLU A 66 -7.80 0.27 -8.85
CA GLU A 66 -8.98 -0.09 -9.62
C GLU A 66 -10.20 0.82 -9.37
N PRO A 67 -10.64 1.07 -8.12
CA PRO A 67 -11.78 1.96 -7.85
C PRO A 67 -11.52 3.43 -8.25
N LEU A 68 -10.25 3.83 -8.36
CA LEU A 68 -9.84 5.19 -8.71
C LEU A 68 -9.81 5.45 -10.21
N SER A 69 -9.90 4.41 -11.06
CA SER A 69 -9.79 4.51 -12.53
C SER A 69 -10.77 5.49 -13.18
N HIS A 70 -11.94 5.69 -12.57
CA HIS A 70 -12.98 6.59 -13.06
C HIS A 70 -12.84 8.03 -12.54
N ILE A 71 -11.92 8.26 -11.59
CA ILE A 71 -11.77 9.53 -10.86
C ILE A 71 -10.43 10.17 -11.20
N ILE A 72 -9.38 9.36 -11.25
CA ILE A 72 -8.00 9.80 -11.44
C ILE A 72 -7.52 9.37 -12.81
N HIS A 73 -7.15 10.36 -13.61
CA HIS A 73 -6.73 10.16 -15.00
C HIS A 73 -5.55 9.18 -15.13
N ASN A 74 -5.72 8.12 -15.93
CA ASN A 74 -4.66 7.15 -16.26
C ASN A 74 -3.97 6.53 -15.02
N ILE A 75 -4.67 6.41 -13.88
CA ILE A 75 -4.09 5.92 -12.62
C ILE A 75 -3.44 4.53 -12.77
N GLU A 76 -4.05 3.62 -13.54
CA GLU A 76 -3.50 2.28 -13.78
C GLU A 76 -2.14 2.34 -14.50
N HIS A 77 -2.02 3.18 -15.53
CA HIS A 77 -0.75 3.40 -16.23
C HIS A 77 0.32 3.94 -15.30
N TYR A 78 -0.03 4.92 -14.45
CA TYR A 78 0.90 5.47 -13.48
C TYR A 78 1.27 4.45 -12.39
N ALA A 79 0.34 3.60 -11.95
CA ALA A 79 0.60 2.53 -11.00
C ALA A 79 1.56 1.47 -11.56
N HIS A 80 1.37 1.03 -12.81
CA HIS A 80 2.32 0.15 -13.50
C HIS A 80 3.69 0.81 -13.70
N THR A 81 3.71 2.10 -14.04
CA THR A 81 4.95 2.86 -14.14
C THR A 81 5.66 2.95 -12.79
N ALA A 82 4.92 3.11 -11.70
CA ALA A 82 5.49 3.12 -10.36
C ALA A 82 6.09 1.75 -9.99
N LEU A 83 5.34 0.65 -10.23
CA LEU A 83 5.82 -0.72 -9.98
C LEU A 83 7.07 -1.05 -10.78
N SER A 84 7.07 -0.79 -12.10
CA SER A 84 8.21 -1.10 -12.97
C SER A 84 9.48 -0.32 -12.61
N ARG A 85 9.35 0.83 -11.96
CA ARG A 85 10.47 1.66 -11.50
C ARG A 85 10.83 1.44 -10.03
N THR A 86 10.15 0.52 -9.34
CA THR A 86 10.47 0.12 -7.99
C THR A 86 11.47 -1.06 -8.03
N PRO A 87 12.60 -0.97 -7.32
CA PRO A 87 13.54 -2.09 -7.24
C PRO A 87 12.89 -3.35 -6.67
N GLN A 88 13.32 -4.52 -7.14
CA GLN A 88 12.82 -5.82 -6.62
C GLN A 88 13.12 -6.02 -5.13
N LEU A 89 14.15 -5.36 -4.61
CA LEU A 89 14.48 -5.29 -3.19
C LEU A 89 14.40 -3.83 -2.72
N PRO A 90 13.22 -3.35 -2.31
CA PRO A 90 13.08 -1.99 -1.81
C PRO A 90 13.80 -1.79 -0.47
N PRO A 91 14.24 -0.56 -0.15
CA PRO A 91 14.90 -0.29 1.12
C PRO A 91 13.94 -0.38 2.31
N ASN A 92 14.51 -0.47 3.51
CA ASN A 92 13.80 -0.23 4.78
C ASN A 92 12.68 -1.22 5.12
N GLY A 93 12.70 -2.43 4.54
CA GLY A 93 11.73 -3.49 4.84
C GLY A 93 10.35 -3.27 4.22
N LEU A 94 10.22 -2.32 3.29
CA LEU A 94 8.99 -2.11 2.53
C LEU A 94 8.81 -3.21 1.48
N THR A 95 7.56 -3.58 1.26
CA THR A 95 7.16 -4.37 0.10
C THR A 95 7.31 -3.55 -1.18
N ILE A 96 7.31 -4.26 -2.33
CA ILE A 96 7.34 -3.64 -3.65
C ILE A 96 6.12 -2.73 -3.83
N ASP A 97 4.93 -3.20 -3.42
CA ASP A 97 3.69 -2.43 -3.52
C ASP A 97 3.71 -1.16 -2.66
N GLU A 98 4.18 -1.24 -1.40
CA GLU A 98 4.30 -0.06 -0.53
C GLU A 98 5.28 0.97 -1.11
N SER A 99 6.42 0.52 -1.62
CA SER A 99 7.41 1.40 -2.24
C SER A 99 6.91 2.01 -3.54
N ALA A 100 6.19 1.22 -4.35
CA ALA A 100 5.54 1.71 -5.55
C ALA A 100 4.41 2.70 -5.23
N ALA A 101 3.66 2.51 -4.14
CA ALA A 101 2.64 3.46 -3.70
C ALA A 101 3.25 4.83 -3.35
N ILE A 102 4.37 4.83 -2.61
CA ILE A 102 5.13 6.06 -2.31
C ILE A 102 5.61 6.73 -3.60
N ARG A 103 6.13 5.94 -4.56
CA ARG A 103 6.54 6.47 -5.87
C ARG A 103 5.37 7.05 -6.65
N LEU A 104 4.23 6.35 -6.71
CA LEU A 104 3.02 6.81 -7.39
C LEU A 104 2.52 8.13 -6.80
N TYR A 105 2.59 8.26 -5.47
CA TYR A 105 2.25 9.48 -4.76
C TYR A 105 3.22 10.62 -5.06
N THR A 106 4.51 10.34 -5.26
CA THR A 106 5.52 11.40 -5.42
C THR A 106 5.91 11.72 -6.86
N MET A 107 5.53 10.90 -7.83
CA MET A 107 5.92 11.10 -9.23
C MET A 107 5.15 12.25 -9.89
N GLU A 108 5.81 12.92 -10.85
CA GLU A 108 5.19 13.95 -11.67
C GLU A 108 4.23 13.35 -12.69
N TRP A 109 3.15 14.07 -12.95
CA TRP A 109 2.12 13.71 -13.93
C TRP A 109 2.11 14.73 -15.05
N GLN A 110 1.74 14.28 -16.24
CA GLN A 110 1.66 15.16 -17.41
C GLN A 110 0.54 16.19 -17.23
N GLN A 111 0.88 17.48 -17.42
CA GLN A 111 -0.12 18.54 -17.49
C GLN A 111 -1.07 18.30 -18.69
N PRO A 112 -2.37 18.64 -18.57
CA PRO A 112 -3.01 19.40 -17.48
C PRO A 112 -3.59 18.52 -16.35
N HIS A 113 -3.27 17.24 -16.30
CA HIS A 113 -3.94 16.30 -15.40
C HIS A 113 -3.44 16.41 -13.95
N GLN A 114 -4.38 16.32 -12.99
CA GLN A 114 -4.05 16.30 -11.57
C GLN A 114 -3.50 14.92 -11.19
N SER A 115 -2.43 14.91 -10.40
CA SER A 115 -1.83 13.67 -9.88
C SER A 115 -2.61 13.08 -8.72
N LEU A 116 -2.33 11.81 -8.40
CA LEU A 116 -2.83 11.17 -7.18
C LEU A 116 -2.53 12.03 -5.95
N TYR A 117 -1.31 12.57 -5.84
CA TYR A 117 -0.94 13.50 -4.75
C TYR A 117 -1.87 14.70 -4.67
N THR A 118 -2.11 15.37 -5.79
CA THR A 118 -2.92 16.59 -5.82
C THR A 118 -4.35 16.29 -5.43
N MET A 119 -4.94 15.24 -6.02
CA MET A 119 -6.32 14.86 -5.75
C MET A 119 -6.51 14.34 -4.33
N LEU A 120 -5.67 13.40 -3.89
CA LEU A 120 -5.78 12.83 -2.55
C LEU A 120 -5.55 13.88 -1.46
N ASN A 121 -4.54 14.74 -1.58
CA ASN A 121 -4.32 15.78 -0.58
C ASN A 121 -5.42 16.82 -0.55
N TYR A 122 -6.01 17.15 -1.71
CA TYR A 122 -7.18 18.00 -1.75
C TYR A 122 -8.37 17.35 -1.03
N THR A 123 -8.64 16.07 -1.30
CA THR A 123 -9.70 15.31 -0.64
C THR A 123 -9.48 15.15 0.86
N LEU A 124 -8.24 14.84 1.29
CA LEU A 124 -7.86 14.80 2.70
C LEU A 124 -8.10 16.14 3.37
N LYS A 125 -7.83 17.26 2.66
CA LYS A 125 -8.08 18.64 3.09
C LYS A 125 -9.54 19.07 3.07
N ASN A 126 -10.45 18.26 2.55
CA ASN A 126 -11.87 18.61 2.53
C ASN A 126 -12.55 18.25 3.86
N GLN A 127 -13.52 19.07 4.27
CA GLN A 127 -14.33 18.83 5.48
C GLN A 127 -15.25 17.61 5.30
N ASP A 128 -15.77 17.41 4.10
CA ASP A 128 -16.63 16.27 3.81
C ASP A 128 -15.80 15.01 3.53
N ARG A 129 -15.62 14.21 4.59
CA ARG A 129 -14.91 12.93 4.57
C ARG A 129 -15.59 11.87 3.68
N GLN A 130 -16.83 12.05 3.23
CA GLN A 130 -17.47 11.12 2.27
C GLN A 130 -16.70 11.07 0.95
N HIS A 131 -16.01 12.14 0.57
CA HIS A 131 -15.17 12.17 -0.63
C HIS A 131 -13.92 11.30 -0.55
N LEU A 132 -13.53 10.82 0.64
CA LEU A 132 -12.43 9.87 0.78
C LEU A 132 -12.84 8.45 0.38
N ARG A 133 -14.14 8.15 0.30
CA ARG A 133 -14.67 6.80 -0.01
C ARG A 133 -14.04 6.08 -1.20
N PRO A 134 -13.75 6.74 -2.32
CA PRO A 134 -13.16 6.07 -3.46
C PRO A 134 -11.70 5.63 -3.27
N TYR A 135 -11.02 6.15 -2.24
CA TYR A 135 -9.66 5.78 -1.88
C TYR A 135 -9.61 4.59 -0.90
N PHE A 136 -10.74 3.87 -0.73
CA PHE A 136 -10.90 2.67 0.10
C PHE A 136 -11.10 1.44 -0.78
#